data_AF-A0A1D2VAX6-F1
#
_entry.id   AF-A0A1D2VAX6-F1
#
_cell.length_a   1.000
_cell.length_b   1.000
_cell.length_c   1.000
_cell.angle_alpha   90.00
_cell.angle_beta   90.00
_cell.angle_gamma   90.00
#
_symmetry.space_group_name_H-M   'P 1'
#
loop_
_entity.id
_entity.type
_entity.pdbx_description
1 polymer ?
#
loop_
_entity_poly.entity_id
_entity_poly.type
_entity_poly.pdbx_seq_one_letter_code
_entity_poly.pdbx_strand_id
1 'polypeptide(L)'
;MALGLKIRKIRVKSVLNDPSVPGFDKLPPTLQRFFAKFPPTTIKKYSATPTSTRAEDANPFMPNKHPVTLRYHAPRYSLRQQSMIYKAAYRFGIQDLLPPMKKKFYEEKYNNKKLMRGVLAPKGHKYDLAKPQKLAKIEESLAKMDEKIIEVKGNKYKRILKKKQSKVSTWY
;
A
#
# COMPACT_ATOMS: atom_id res chain seq x y z
N MET A 1 44.83 -4.42 57.36
CA MET A 1 43.38 -4.72 57.40
C MET A 1 42.75 -4.14 56.15
N ALA A 2 42.43 -4.98 55.15
CA ALA A 2 41.88 -4.52 53.87
C ALA A 2 40.38 -4.81 53.80
N LEU A 3 39.55 -3.77 53.91
CA LEU A 3 38.11 -3.85 53.69
C LEU A 3 37.81 -3.53 52.22
N GLY A 4 37.81 -4.57 51.38
CA GLY A 4 37.38 -4.48 50.00
C GLY A 4 35.87 -4.30 49.90
N LEU A 5 35.42 -3.10 49.53
CA LEU A 5 34.04 -2.82 49.14
C LEU A 5 33.70 -3.56 47.84
N LYS A 6 33.07 -4.73 47.95
CA LYS A 6 32.46 -5.45 46.82
C LYS A 6 31.29 -4.62 46.29
N ILE A 7 31.53 -3.86 45.22
CA ILE A 7 30.49 -3.27 44.38
C ILE A 7 29.68 -4.42 43.79
N ARG A 8 28.53 -4.73 44.38
CA ARG A 8 27.58 -5.70 43.82
C ARG A 8 27.10 -5.11 42.49
N LYS A 9 27.44 -5.75 41.37
CA LYS A 9 26.79 -5.48 40.08
C LYS A 9 25.28 -5.60 40.30
N ILE A 10 24.57 -4.48 40.27
CA ILE A 10 23.11 -4.46 40.23
C ILE A 10 22.73 -5.17 38.94
N ARG A 11 22.30 -6.42 39.07
CA ARG A 11 21.81 -7.21 37.94
C ARG A 11 20.49 -6.56 37.53
N VAL A 12 20.50 -5.77 36.46
CA VAL A 12 19.29 -5.18 35.81
C VAL A 12 18.49 -6.29 35.11
N LYS A 13 18.13 -7.35 35.84
CA LYS A 13 17.18 -8.38 35.44
C LYS A 13 16.15 -8.45 36.56
N SER A 14 15.05 -7.69 36.43
CA SER A 14 13.73 -7.88 37.09
C SER A 14 13.06 -6.55 37.49
N VAL A 15 12.78 -5.66 36.55
CA VAL A 15 11.74 -4.63 36.78
C VAL A 15 10.53 -4.82 35.84
N LEU A 16 10.67 -5.73 34.85
CA LEU A 16 9.59 -6.08 33.92
C LEU A 16 9.07 -7.51 34.09
N ASN A 17 9.66 -8.27 35.03
CA ASN A 17 9.20 -9.59 35.47
C ASN A 17 8.80 -9.54 36.96
N ASP A 18 8.34 -8.38 37.45
CA ASP A 18 7.75 -8.32 38.77
C ASP A 18 6.29 -8.83 38.66
N PRO A 19 5.93 -9.93 39.34
CA PRO A 19 4.55 -10.47 39.34
C PRO A 19 3.54 -9.55 40.04
N SER A 20 3.93 -8.32 40.39
CA SER A 20 3.14 -7.36 41.17
C SER A 20 2.33 -6.38 40.33
N VAL A 21 2.47 -6.36 38.99
CA VAL A 21 1.59 -5.56 38.11
C VAL A 21 0.42 -6.44 37.66
N PRO A 22 -0.76 -6.35 38.30
CA PRO A 22 -1.89 -7.20 37.96
C PRO A 22 -2.27 -6.98 36.48
N GLY A 23 -2.20 -8.05 35.69
CA GLY A 23 -2.62 -8.06 34.29
C GLY A 23 -1.51 -8.22 33.25
N PHE A 24 -0.23 -8.01 33.58
CA PHE A 24 0.86 -8.27 32.61
C PHE A 24 0.94 -9.76 32.21
N ASP A 25 0.72 -10.65 33.17
CA ASP A 25 0.68 -12.11 32.96
C ASP A 25 -0.48 -12.55 32.05
N LYS A 26 -1.54 -11.74 31.96
CA LYS A 26 -2.70 -12.02 31.09
C LYS A 26 -2.45 -11.62 29.64
N LEU A 27 -1.37 -10.91 29.35
CA LEU A 27 -1.02 -10.53 27.99
C LEU A 27 -0.58 -11.73 27.16
N PRO A 28 -0.73 -11.67 25.82
CA PRO A 28 -0.17 -12.68 24.94
C PRO A 28 1.35 -12.82 25.13
N PRO A 29 1.89 -14.04 25.07
CA PRO A 29 3.32 -14.29 25.30
C PRO A 29 4.22 -13.55 24.30
N THR A 30 3.69 -13.23 23.13
CA THR A 30 4.38 -12.41 22.11
C THR A 30 4.63 -10.98 22.58
N LEU A 31 3.65 -10.35 23.25
CA LEU A 31 3.79 -9.01 23.83
C LEU A 31 4.67 -9.04 25.07
N GLN A 32 4.49 -10.03 25.94
CA GLN A 32 5.33 -10.18 27.13
C GLN A 32 6.81 -10.27 26.76
N ARG A 33 7.16 -11.15 25.80
CA ARG A 33 8.54 -11.28 25.30
C ARG A 33 9.07 -10.01 24.64
N PHE A 34 8.20 -9.26 23.97
CA PHE A 34 8.58 -7.99 23.36
C PHE A 34 8.92 -6.97 24.45
N PHE A 35 8.01 -6.74 25.40
CA PHE A 35 8.22 -5.75 26.47
C PHE A 35 9.36 -6.13 27.41
N ALA A 36 9.58 -7.42 27.67
CA ALA A 36 10.74 -7.89 28.43
C ALA A 36 12.08 -7.50 27.79
N LYS A 37 12.14 -7.38 26.46
CA LYS A 37 13.35 -7.01 25.72
C LYS A 37 13.44 -5.53 25.38
N PHE A 38 12.29 -4.92 25.10
CA PHE A 38 12.16 -3.52 24.71
C PHE A 38 11.13 -2.87 25.63
N PRO A 39 11.57 -2.11 26.66
CA PRO A 39 10.65 -1.46 27.59
C PRO A 39 9.67 -0.54 26.84
N PRO A 40 8.48 -0.27 27.43
CA PRO A 40 7.48 0.58 26.80
C PRO A 40 7.98 2.03 26.61
N THR A 41 7.35 2.73 25.66
CA THR A 41 7.68 4.11 25.28
C THR A 41 7.63 5.12 26.41
N THR A 42 6.84 4.85 27.45
CA THR A 42 6.73 5.65 28.66
C THR A 42 8.03 5.72 29.45
N ILE A 43 8.81 4.63 29.45
CA ILE A 43 10.09 4.52 30.15
C ILE A 43 11.24 4.88 29.20
N LYS A 44 11.17 4.42 27.95
CA LYS A 44 12.23 4.59 26.97
C LYS A 44 11.70 5.16 25.66
N LYS A 45 12.19 6.34 25.28
CA LYS A 45 11.87 6.94 23.98
C LYS A 45 12.66 6.25 22.87
N TYR A 46 11.95 5.84 21.82
CA TYR A 46 12.53 5.27 20.60
C TYR A 46 12.39 6.25 19.45
N SER A 47 13.39 6.29 18.57
CA SER A 47 13.35 7.15 17.39
C SER A 47 12.23 6.74 16.42
N ALA A 48 11.58 7.74 15.82
CA ALA A 48 10.64 7.57 14.71
C ALA A 48 11.33 7.48 13.34
N THR A 49 12.63 7.77 13.29
CA THR A 49 13.46 7.73 12.08
C THR A 49 14.54 6.65 12.19
N PRO A 50 15.08 6.15 11.06
CA PRO A 50 16.21 5.23 11.09
C PRO A 50 17.44 5.87 11.75
N THR A 51 17.93 5.25 12.83
CA THR A 51 19.12 5.73 13.56
C THR A 51 20.30 4.78 13.33
N SER A 52 21.43 5.06 13.97
CA SER A 52 22.58 4.16 14.05
C SER A 52 22.23 2.86 14.80
N THR A 53 22.68 1.70 14.31
CA THR A 53 22.42 0.38 14.94
C THR A 53 22.92 0.27 16.38
N ARG A 54 23.93 1.07 16.76
CA ARG A 54 24.52 1.09 18.11
C ARG A 54 23.87 2.10 19.05
N ALA A 55 22.99 2.96 18.54
CA ALA A 55 22.34 3.97 19.36
C ALA A 55 21.36 3.33 20.35
N GLU A 56 21.22 3.93 21.53
CA GLU A 56 20.36 3.38 22.58
C GLU A 56 18.87 3.55 22.24
N ASP A 57 18.51 4.63 21.54
CA ASP A 57 17.18 4.99 21.06
C ASP A 57 16.77 4.26 19.76
N ALA A 58 17.62 3.35 19.29
CA ALA A 58 17.41 2.60 18.05
C ALA A 58 16.11 1.79 18.10
N ASN A 59 15.18 2.10 17.19
CA ASN A 59 13.88 1.46 17.13
C ASN A 59 13.98 0.03 16.57
N PRO A 60 13.44 -0.99 17.24
CA PRO A 60 13.51 -2.37 16.78
C PRO A 60 12.67 -2.66 15.51
N PHE A 61 11.72 -1.79 15.17
CA PHE A 61 10.85 -1.92 14.01
C PHE A 61 11.40 -1.25 12.75
N MET A 62 12.43 -0.41 12.88
CA MET A 62 13.02 0.32 11.76
C MET A 62 14.32 -0.33 11.27
N PRO A 63 14.62 -0.22 9.96
CA PRO A 63 15.92 -0.62 9.44
C PRO A 63 16.97 0.43 9.83
N ASN A 64 17.79 0.13 10.83
CA ASN A 64 18.83 1.05 11.33
C ASN A 64 20.13 0.92 10.51
N LYS A 65 20.87 2.01 10.37
CA LYS A 65 22.12 2.06 9.59
C LYS A 65 23.31 1.75 10.49
N HIS A 66 24.19 0.83 10.08
CA HIS A 66 25.38 0.55 10.87
C HIS A 66 26.45 1.66 10.65
N PRO A 67 27.07 2.21 11.71
CA PRO A 67 27.90 3.41 11.60
C PRO A 67 29.21 3.21 10.83
N VAL A 68 29.79 2.00 10.88
CA VAL A 68 31.08 1.70 10.21
C VAL A 68 30.88 1.30 8.76
N THR A 69 29.92 0.42 8.49
CA THR A 69 29.70 -0.14 7.14
C THR A 69 28.73 0.70 6.33
N LEU A 70 28.03 1.64 6.96
CA LEU A 70 27.00 2.51 6.36
C LEU A 70 25.87 1.73 5.66
N ARG A 71 25.73 0.44 5.92
CA ARG A 71 24.66 -0.41 5.38
C ARG A 71 23.45 -0.41 6.32
N TYR A 72 22.26 -0.48 5.74
CA TYR A 72 21.03 -0.68 6.50
C TYR A 72 20.94 -2.14 6.94
N HIS A 73 20.76 -2.34 8.22
CA HIS A 73 20.41 -3.65 8.75
C HIS A 73 18.90 -3.85 8.63
N ALA A 74 18.48 -5.09 8.40
CA ALA A 74 17.08 -5.45 8.50
C ALA A 74 16.54 -5.09 9.90
N PRO A 75 15.27 -4.68 10.01
CA PRO A 75 14.67 -4.39 11.31
C PRO A 75 14.74 -5.64 12.20
N ARG A 76 14.89 -5.45 13.51
CA ARG A 76 15.05 -6.58 14.46
C ARG A 76 13.83 -7.49 14.49
N TYR A 77 12.64 -6.91 14.26
CA TYR A 77 11.43 -7.66 13.97
C TYR A 77 11.03 -7.45 12.52
N SER A 78 10.67 -8.53 11.83
CA SER A 78 10.17 -8.45 10.45
C SER A 78 8.79 -7.80 10.40
N LEU A 79 8.40 -7.24 9.25
CA LEU A 79 7.09 -6.59 9.08
C LEU A 79 5.90 -7.47 9.49
N ARG A 80 6.02 -8.80 9.30
CA ARG A 80 5.02 -9.78 9.77
C ARG A 80 4.95 -9.80 11.30
N GLN A 81 6.08 -9.94 11.98
CA GLN A 81 6.15 -9.97 13.44
C GLN A 81 5.70 -8.64 14.06
N GLN A 82 6.13 -7.51 13.48
CA GLN A 82 5.65 -6.19 13.86
C GLN A 82 4.13 -6.11 13.80
N SER A 83 3.53 -6.63 12.73
CA SER A 83 2.07 -6.66 12.58
C SER A 83 1.39 -7.53 13.62
N MET A 84 1.99 -8.68 13.96
CA MET A 84 1.46 -9.57 14.99
C MET A 84 1.49 -8.91 16.38
N ILE A 85 2.60 -8.26 16.72
CA ILE A 85 2.79 -7.50 17.96
C ILE A 85 1.78 -6.35 18.03
N TYR A 86 1.69 -5.53 16.97
CA TYR A 86 0.77 -4.40 16.93
C TYR A 86 -0.70 -4.85 17.08
N LYS A 87 -1.13 -5.86 16.33
CA LYS A 87 -2.52 -6.37 16.41
C LYS A 87 -2.84 -6.93 17.79
N ALA A 88 -1.88 -7.59 18.43
CA ALA A 88 -2.03 -8.03 19.81
C ALA A 88 -2.17 -6.82 20.75
N ALA A 89 -1.30 -5.82 20.65
CA ALA A 89 -1.36 -4.63 21.49
C ALA A 89 -2.67 -3.85 21.31
N TYR A 90 -3.13 -3.70 20.06
CA TYR A 90 -4.39 -3.06 19.71
C TYR A 90 -5.60 -3.75 20.36
N ARG A 91 -5.62 -5.09 20.38
CA ARG A 91 -6.69 -5.86 21.05
C ARG A 91 -6.77 -5.59 22.55
N PHE A 92 -5.64 -5.31 23.20
CA PHE A 92 -5.55 -5.01 24.63
C PHE A 92 -5.52 -3.50 24.92
N GLY A 93 -5.66 -2.63 23.90
CA GLY A 93 -5.66 -1.17 24.07
C GLY A 93 -4.33 -0.55 24.47
N ILE A 94 -3.21 -1.25 24.28
CA ILE A 94 -1.85 -0.85 24.70
C ILE A 94 -0.94 -0.54 23.50
N GLN A 95 -1.51 -0.18 22.35
CA GLN A 95 -0.73 0.15 21.15
C GLN A 95 0.20 1.35 21.33
N ASP A 96 -0.13 2.33 22.18
CA ASP A 96 0.65 3.56 22.37
C ASP A 96 1.97 3.32 23.13
N LEU A 97 2.05 2.18 23.83
CA LEU A 97 3.25 1.75 24.55
C LEU A 97 4.33 1.17 23.61
N LEU A 98 3.97 0.87 22.36
CA LEU A 98 4.91 0.33 21.38
C LEU A 98 5.77 1.44 20.75
N PRO A 99 7.01 1.11 20.33
CA PRO A 99 7.80 2.02 19.50
C PRO A 99 7.05 2.46 18.24
N PRO A 100 7.29 3.69 17.73
CA PRO A 100 6.61 4.19 16.54
C PRO A 100 6.86 3.28 15.33
N MET A 101 5.82 3.07 14.53
CA MET A 101 5.84 2.16 13.38
C MET A 101 5.49 2.87 12.08
N LYS A 102 6.12 2.47 10.96
CA LYS A 102 5.78 3.00 9.62
C LYS A 102 4.46 2.44 9.09
N LYS A 103 4.08 1.23 9.50
CA LYS A 103 2.89 0.55 8.99
C LYS A 103 1.66 0.95 9.81
N LYS A 104 0.64 1.46 9.11
CA LYS A 104 -0.67 1.81 9.68
C LYS A 104 -1.62 0.62 9.69
N PHE A 105 -2.57 0.60 10.63
CA PHE A 105 -3.55 -0.48 10.80
C PHE A 105 -4.98 0.06 10.91
N TYR A 106 -5.95 -0.83 10.70
CA TYR A 106 -7.40 -0.60 10.90
C TYR A 106 -7.91 0.76 10.37
N GLU A 107 -8.53 1.57 11.22
CA GLU A 107 -9.12 2.87 10.90
C GLU A 107 -8.08 3.87 10.38
N GLU A 108 -6.92 3.94 11.02
CA GLU A 108 -5.85 4.83 10.59
C GLU A 108 -5.38 4.50 9.16
N LYS A 109 -5.32 3.20 8.83
CA LYS A 109 -5.04 2.75 7.46
C LYS A 109 -6.18 3.10 6.51
N TYR A 110 -7.43 2.93 6.93
CA TYR A 110 -8.59 3.22 6.08
C TYR A 110 -8.68 4.71 5.74
N ASN A 111 -8.52 5.58 6.72
CA ASN A 111 -8.64 7.03 6.57
C ASN A 111 -7.48 7.61 5.74
N ASN A 112 -6.27 7.06 5.89
CA ASN A 112 -5.08 7.55 5.19
C ASN A 112 -4.81 6.85 3.84
N LYS A 113 -5.61 5.85 3.42
CA LYS A 113 -5.34 5.15 2.16
C LYS A 113 -5.61 6.08 0.98
N LYS A 114 -4.66 6.16 0.05
CA LYS A 114 -4.90 6.74 -1.27
C LYS A 114 -5.56 5.68 -2.15
N LEU A 115 -6.65 6.03 -2.82
CA LEU A 115 -7.32 5.12 -3.76
C LEU A 115 -6.36 4.76 -4.90
N MET A 116 -6.47 3.53 -5.40
CA MET A 116 -5.64 3.07 -6.52
C MET A 116 -6.01 3.83 -7.79
N ARG A 117 -5.02 4.12 -8.64
CA ARG A 117 -5.23 4.82 -9.92
C ARG A 117 -6.30 4.17 -10.77
N GLY A 118 -6.38 2.83 -10.81
CA GLY A 118 -7.41 2.12 -11.59
C GLY A 118 -8.85 2.32 -11.08
N VAL A 119 -9.04 2.66 -9.80
CA VAL A 119 -10.35 2.98 -9.23
C VAL A 119 -10.73 4.43 -9.58
N LEU A 120 -9.76 5.35 -9.50
CA LEU A 120 -9.98 6.76 -9.80
C LEU A 120 -10.12 7.05 -11.30
N ALA A 121 -9.26 6.42 -12.10
CA ALA A 121 -9.10 6.65 -13.52
C ALA A 121 -8.82 5.31 -14.23
N PRO A 122 -9.86 4.48 -14.43
CA PRO A 122 -9.74 3.25 -15.19
C PRO A 122 -9.35 3.57 -16.65
N LYS A 123 -8.43 2.79 -17.21
CA LYS A 123 -7.94 3.02 -18.58
C LYS A 123 -9.00 2.76 -19.67
N GLY A 124 -9.94 1.85 -19.41
CA GLY A 124 -10.84 1.30 -20.42
C GLY A 124 -10.17 0.23 -21.30
N HIS A 125 -10.96 -0.60 -21.97
CA HIS A 125 -10.45 -1.59 -22.91
C HIS A 125 -10.08 -0.97 -24.25
N LYS A 126 -9.16 -1.61 -24.98
CA LYS A 126 -8.70 -1.12 -26.29
C LYS A 126 -9.84 -0.94 -27.29
N TYR A 127 -10.84 -1.83 -27.27
CA TYR A 127 -11.97 -1.75 -28.20
C TYR A 127 -12.91 -0.58 -27.89
N ASP A 128 -13.11 -0.23 -26.61
CA ASP A 128 -13.92 0.93 -26.20
C ASP A 128 -13.24 2.23 -26.58
N LEU A 129 -11.93 2.33 -26.32
CA LEU A 129 -11.12 3.50 -26.67
C LEU A 129 -11.08 3.75 -28.19
N ALA A 130 -11.02 2.68 -28.99
CA ALA A 130 -10.98 2.77 -30.46
C ALA A 130 -12.37 2.84 -31.12
N LYS A 131 -13.45 2.55 -30.37
CA LYS A 131 -14.83 2.57 -30.87
C LYS A 131 -15.21 3.89 -31.57
N PRO A 132 -14.95 5.09 -31.01
CA PRO A 132 -15.34 6.34 -31.68
C PRO A 132 -14.65 6.50 -33.03
N GLN A 133 -13.36 6.17 -33.12
CA GLN A 133 -12.62 6.22 -34.39
C GLN A 133 -13.15 5.21 -35.41
N LYS A 134 -13.55 4.00 -34.96
CA LYS A 134 -14.17 3.00 -35.84
C LYS A 134 -15.53 3.47 -36.36
N LEU A 135 -16.35 4.08 -35.50
CA LEU A 135 -17.66 4.60 -35.88
C LEU A 135 -17.53 5.73 -36.92
N ALA A 136 -16.61 6.68 -36.70
CA ALA A 136 -16.33 7.74 -37.67
C ALA A 136 -15.91 7.17 -39.04
N LYS A 137 -15.04 6.15 -39.07
CA LYS A 137 -14.64 5.49 -40.32
C LYS A 137 -15.80 4.78 -41.02
N ILE A 138 -16.73 4.20 -40.25
CA ILE A 138 -17.93 3.57 -40.81
C ILE A 138 -18.81 4.65 -41.46
N GLU A 139 -19.03 5.77 -40.79
CA GLU A 139 -19.81 6.89 -41.31
C GLU A 139 -19.21 7.47 -42.60
N GLU A 140 -17.90 7.72 -42.62
CA GLU A 140 -17.18 8.18 -43.82
C GLU A 140 -17.28 7.18 -44.98
N SER A 141 -17.20 5.88 -44.68
CA SER A 141 -17.30 4.81 -45.68
C SER A 141 -18.72 4.70 -46.25
N LEU A 142 -19.74 4.85 -45.40
CA LEU A 142 -21.15 4.85 -45.83
C LEU A 142 -21.44 6.03 -46.75
N ALA A 143 -20.94 7.22 -46.43
CA ALA A 143 -21.11 8.41 -47.28
C ALA A 143 -20.49 8.23 -48.68
N LYS A 144 -19.34 7.55 -48.77
CA LYS A 144 -18.62 7.30 -50.03
C LYS A 144 -19.00 5.99 -50.73
N MET A 145 -19.94 5.23 -50.16
CA MET A 145 -20.28 3.89 -50.63
C MET A 145 -20.85 3.90 -52.04
N ASP A 146 -21.77 4.83 -52.33
CA ASP A 146 -22.43 4.92 -53.64
C ASP A 146 -21.45 5.26 -54.76
N GLU A 147 -20.49 6.14 -54.50
CA GLU A 147 -19.43 6.49 -55.45
C GLU A 147 -18.59 5.26 -55.80
N LYS A 148 -18.20 4.48 -54.78
CA LYS A 148 -17.44 3.24 -54.94
C LYS A 148 -18.21 2.19 -55.74
N ILE A 149 -19.51 2.05 -55.49
CA ILE A 149 -20.37 1.13 -56.24
C ILE A 149 -20.46 1.54 -57.71
N ILE A 150 -20.58 2.85 -57.99
CA ILE A 150 -20.60 3.39 -59.34
C ILE A 150 -19.26 3.16 -60.06
N GLU A 151 -18.14 3.36 -59.37
CA GLU A 151 -16.80 3.10 -59.89
C GLU A 151 -16.67 1.64 -60.36
N VAL A 152 -17.05 0.67 -59.52
CA VAL A 152 -16.92 -0.77 -59.83
C VAL A 152 -17.90 -1.23 -60.91
N LYS A 153 -19.17 -0.80 -60.86
CA LYS A 153 -20.18 -1.22 -61.84
C LYS A 153 -20.12 -0.44 -63.17
N GLY A 154 -19.40 0.66 -63.21
CA GLY A 154 -19.15 1.48 -64.39
C GLY A 154 -20.31 2.39 -64.81
N ASN A 155 -20.08 3.12 -65.91
CA ASN A 155 -20.94 4.23 -66.36
C ASN A 155 -22.37 3.80 -66.73
N LYS A 156 -22.58 2.57 -67.20
CA LYS A 156 -23.93 2.05 -67.50
C LYS A 156 -24.79 2.05 -66.25
N TYR A 157 -24.24 1.59 -65.13
CA TYR A 157 -24.94 1.56 -63.85
C TYR A 157 -25.27 2.95 -63.33
N LYS A 158 -24.33 3.90 -63.44
CA LYS A 158 -24.55 5.32 -63.10
C LYS A 158 -25.76 5.93 -63.82
N ARG A 159 -25.89 5.66 -65.12
CA ARG A 159 -27.02 6.14 -65.94
C ARG A 159 -28.35 5.54 -65.49
N ILE A 160 -28.36 4.24 -65.15
CA ILE A 160 -29.55 3.56 -64.62
C ILE A 160 -29.97 4.16 -63.28
N LEU A 161 -29.00 4.43 -62.39
CA LEU A 161 -29.26 4.99 -61.06
C LEU A 161 -29.86 6.41 -61.16
N LYS A 162 -29.31 7.26 -62.04
CA LYS A 162 -29.88 8.60 -62.34
C LYS A 162 -31.32 8.51 -62.84
N LYS A 163 -31.63 7.55 -63.73
CA LYS A 163 -32.99 7.31 -64.24
C LYS A 163 -33.94 6.76 -63.17
N LYS A 164 -33.44 5.99 -62.21
CA LYS A 164 -34.24 5.53 -61.05
C LYS A 164 -34.53 6.69 -60.11
N GLN A 165 -33.53 7.51 -59.78
CA GLN A 165 -33.67 8.68 -58.91
C GLN A 165 -34.71 9.67 -59.43
N SER A 166 -34.75 9.93 -60.74
CA SER A 166 -35.77 10.79 -61.37
C SER A 166 -37.19 10.21 -61.34
N LYS A 167 -37.35 8.92 -61.01
CA LYS A 167 -38.63 8.20 -60.98
C LYS A 167 -39.06 7.81 -59.57
N VAL A 168 -38.27 8.16 -58.55
CA VAL A 168 -38.64 7.90 -57.16
C VAL A 168 -39.87 8.75 -56.85
N SER A 169 -40.99 8.09 -56.56
CA SER A 169 -42.18 8.72 -56.02
C SER A 169 -42.08 8.77 -54.50
N THR A 170 -42.42 9.91 -53.91
CA THR A 170 -42.35 10.18 -52.47
C THR A 170 -43.69 9.95 -51.79
N TRP A 171 -44.48 8.98 -52.22
CA TRP A 171 -45.68 8.64 -51.45
C TRP A 171 -45.28 7.79 -50.24
N TYR A 172 -45.36 8.44 -49.09
CA TYR A 172 -45.43 7.91 -47.74
C TYR A 172 -46.27 8.88 -46.90
#